data_AF-A0A373FZD8-F1
#
_entry.id   AF-A0A373FZD8-F1
#
_cell.length_a   1.000
_cell.length_b   1.000
_cell.length_c   1.000
_cell.angle_alpha   90.00
_cell.angle_beta   90.00
_cell.angle_gamma   90.00
#
_symmetry.space_group_name_H-M   'P 1'
#
loop_
_entity.id
_entity.type
_entity.pdbx_description
1 polymer ?
#
loop_
_entity_poly.entity_id
_entity_poly.type
_entity_poly.pdbx_seq_one_letter_code
_entity_poly.pdbx_strand_id
1 'polypeptide(L)'
;MAEDIKKHVNADYLRREFSLISKKLPESIPEIEYWRSLMDEHQKLDVIFSNIVIPMVCTYNSDLFKNHCEESNKYFEDFISECTALCKTFDKLKGNVSTEVILMLLPVQNKDMLNTELDKRLKLMQQI
;
A
#
# COMPACT_ATOMS: atom_id res chain seq x y z
N MET A 1 3.57 -9.74 -5.04
CA MET A 1 4.50 -8.79 -4.37
C MET A 1 5.32 -7.98 -5.36
N ALA A 2 6.28 -8.55 -6.10
CA ALA A 2 7.13 -7.76 -7.02
C ALA A 2 6.34 -7.06 -8.14
N GLU A 3 5.33 -7.72 -8.71
CA GLU A 3 4.46 -7.11 -9.73
C GLU A 3 3.48 -6.09 -9.15
N ASP A 4 2.96 -6.34 -7.95
CA ASP A 4 2.05 -5.41 -7.26
C ASP A 4 2.77 -4.08 -6.96
N ILE A 5 4.02 -4.16 -6.51
CA ILE A 5 4.86 -2.99 -6.27
C ILE A 5 5.02 -2.16 -7.55
N LYS A 6 5.44 -2.79 -8.66
CA LYS A 6 5.60 -2.07 -9.95
C LYS A 6 4.31 -1.40 -10.42
N LYS A 7 3.14 -1.99 -10.11
CA LYS A 7 1.83 -1.38 -10.42
C LYS A 7 1.51 -0.19 -9.52
N HIS A 8 1.84 -0.26 -8.23
CA HIS A 8 1.52 0.80 -7.25
C HIS A 8 2.48 2.01 -7.30
N VAL A 9 3.74 1.82 -7.70
CA VAL A 9 4.67 2.94 -7.98
C VAL A 9 4.68 3.34 -9.47
N ASN A 10 3.72 2.85 -10.28
CA ASN A 10 3.59 3.29 -11.66
C ASN A 10 3.07 4.74 -11.72
N ALA A 11 3.74 5.57 -12.52
CA ALA A 11 3.32 6.93 -12.83
C ALA A 11 1.86 7.05 -13.27
N ASP A 12 1.37 6.10 -14.08
CA ASP A 12 -0.01 6.10 -14.59
C ASP A 12 -1.03 5.82 -13.48
N TYR A 13 -0.66 4.97 -12.52
CA TYR A 13 -1.49 4.69 -11.35
C TYR A 13 -1.62 5.95 -10.49
N LEU A 14 -0.50 6.58 -10.16
CA LEU A 14 -0.49 7.78 -9.31
C LEU A 14 -1.21 8.97 -9.93
N ARG A 15 -1.01 9.22 -11.24
CA ARG A 15 -1.73 10.28 -11.96
C ARG A 15 -3.24 10.07 -11.91
N ARG A 16 -3.69 8.81 -12.05
CA ARG A 16 -5.11 8.48 -11.92
C ARG A 16 -5.63 8.72 -10.50
N GLU A 17 -4.91 8.26 -9.48
CA GLU A 17 -5.33 8.46 -8.08
C GLU A 17 -5.37 9.95 -7.72
N PHE A 18 -4.38 10.75 -8.15
CA PHE A 18 -4.35 12.20 -7.92
C PHE A 18 -5.52 12.92 -8.59
N SER A 19 -5.89 12.52 -9.80
CA SER A 19 -7.07 13.07 -10.48
C SER A 19 -8.38 12.77 -9.73
N LEU A 20 -8.45 11.65 -9.00
CA LEU A 20 -9.60 11.30 -8.17
C LEU A 20 -9.60 12.03 -6.83
N ILE A 21 -8.43 12.18 -6.21
CA ILE A 21 -8.26 12.83 -4.90
C ILE A 21 -8.41 14.35 -5.02
N SER A 22 -7.84 14.97 -6.06
CA SER A 22 -7.90 16.42 -6.27
C SER A 22 -9.34 16.94 -6.34
N LYS A 23 -10.26 16.14 -6.91
CA LYS A 23 -11.71 16.43 -6.97
C LYS A 23 -12.42 16.34 -5.62
N LYS A 24 -11.81 15.68 -4.64
CA LYS A 24 -12.36 15.47 -3.29
C LYS A 24 -11.68 16.35 -2.24
N LEU A 25 -10.73 17.19 -2.64
CA LEU A 25 -10.08 18.11 -1.71
C LEU A 25 -11.11 19.12 -1.17
N PRO A 26 -11.19 19.31 0.16
CA PRO A 26 -12.03 20.35 0.76
C PRO A 26 -11.54 21.73 0.35
N GLU A 27 -12.41 22.73 0.23
CA GLU A 27 -12.00 24.09 -0.20
C GLU A 27 -11.08 24.81 0.80
N SER A 28 -11.08 24.40 2.08
CA SER A 28 -10.37 25.10 3.16
C SER A 28 -9.46 24.18 3.98
N ILE A 29 -8.44 23.60 3.33
CA ILE A 29 -7.30 23.01 4.04
C ILE A 29 -6.11 23.97 4.03
N PRO A 30 -5.25 23.98 5.06
CA PRO A 30 -3.97 24.67 5.00
C PRO A 30 -3.22 24.28 3.73
N GLU A 31 -2.64 25.27 3.06
CA GLU A 31 -1.77 25.05 1.88
C GLU A 31 -2.47 24.37 0.70
N ILE A 32 -3.79 24.53 0.53
CA ILE A 32 -4.53 23.90 -0.57
C ILE A 32 -3.93 24.17 -1.96
N GLU A 33 -3.42 25.37 -2.22
CA GLU A 33 -2.78 25.71 -3.49
C GLU A 33 -1.46 24.93 -3.72
N TYR A 34 -0.72 24.64 -2.66
CA TYR A 34 0.45 23.75 -2.73
C TYR A 34 0.02 22.34 -3.13
N TRP A 35 -1.00 21.77 -2.48
CA TRP A 35 -1.51 20.44 -2.79
C TRP A 35 -2.09 20.34 -4.20
N ARG A 36 -2.79 21.39 -4.67
CA ARG A 36 -3.30 21.49 -6.04
C ARG A 36 -2.16 21.53 -7.05
N SER A 37 -1.13 22.34 -6.81
CA SER A 37 0.05 22.41 -7.67
C SER A 37 0.84 21.10 -7.69
N LEU A 38 0.94 20.41 -6.55
CA LEU A 38 1.63 19.12 -6.46
C LEU A 38 0.87 18.01 -7.21
N MET A 39 -0.45 18.04 -7.20
CA MET A 39 -1.32 17.07 -7.90
C MET A 39 -1.69 17.48 -9.32
N ASP A 40 -1.11 18.56 -9.85
CA ASP A 40 -1.34 19.03 -11.21
C ASP A 40 -0.81 18.02 -12.25
N GLU A 41 -1.54 17.83 -13.35
CA GLU A 41 -1.19 16.85 -14.38
C GLU A 41 0.11 17.18 -15.13
N HIS A 42 0.51 18.45 -15.15
CA HIS A 42 1.75 18.93 -15.77
C HIS A 42 2.93 18.88 -14.80
N GLN A 43 2.73 18.52 -13.54
CA GLN A 43 3.81 18.41 -12.57
C GLN A 43 4.75 17.24 -12.91
N LYS A 44 6.05 17.47 -12.69
CA LYS A 44 7.06 16.43 -12.92
C LYS A 44 6.92 15.32 -11.89
N LEU A 45 6.95 14.06 -12.36
CA LEU A 45 6.84 12.88 -11.52
C LEU A 45 7.92 12.83 -10.43
N ASP A 46 9.15 13.25 -10.72
CA ASP A 46 10.22 13.28 -9.72
C ASP A 46 9.92 14.26 -8.55
N VAL A 47 9.27 15.38 -8.85
CA VAL A 47 8.83 16.35 -7.83
C VAL A 47 7.68 15.76 -7.01
N ILE A 48 6.76 15.05 -7.64
CA ILE A 48 5.69 14.35 -6.94
C ILE A 48 6.29 13.30 -5.99
N PHE A 49 7.13 12.41 -6.51
CA PHE A 49 7.70 11.30 -5.77
C PHE A 49 8.60 11.72 -4.62
N SER A 50 9.28 12.87 -4.71
CA SER A 50 10.11 13.41 -3.61
C SER A 50 9.29 14.06 -2.50
N ASN A 51 8.02 14.40 -2.72
CA ASN A 51 7.18 15.13 -1.76
C ASN A 51 6.05 14.28 -1.17
N ILE A 52 5.88 13.03 -1.61
CA ILE A 52 4.82 12.15 -1.10
C ILE A 52 5.37 10.93 -0.38
N VAL A 53 4.58 10.48 0.60
CA VAL A 53 4.77 9.21 1.29
C VAL A 53 3.63 8.29 0.88
N ILE A 54 3.97 7.10 0.36
CA ILE A 54 2.97 6.12 -0.08
C ILE A 54 2.81 5.05 0.99
N PRO A 55 1.66 4.97 1.69
CA PRO A 55 1.36 3.83 2.53
C PRO A 55 1.00 2.62 1.66
N MET A 56 1.66 1.48 1.89
CA MET A 56 1.42 0.25 1.16
C MET A 56 1.08 -0.88 2.13
N VAL A 57 -0.20 -1.29 2.14
CA VAL A 57 -0.64 -2.49 2.88
C VAL A 57 -0.48 -3.71 1.98
N CYS A 58 0.32 -4.67 2.42
CA CYS A 58 0.58 -5.92 1.71
C CYS A 58 0.00 -7.11 2.48
N THR A 59 -1.08 -7.67 1.96
CA THR A 59 -1.63 -8.95 2.44
C THR A 59 -0.98 -10.13 1.73
N TYR A 60 -0.61 -11.15 2.50
CA TYR A 60 0.01 -12.36 1.99
C TYR A 60 -0.41 -13.59 2.79
N ASN A 61 -0.43 -14.74 2.09
CA ASN A 61 -0.65 -16.03 2.75
C ASN A 61 0.56 -16.35 3.62
N SER A 62 0.35 -16.47 4.92
CA SER A 62 1.39 -16.85 5.87
C SER A 62 1.14 -18.28 6.36
N ASP A 63 2.18 -19.11 6.30
CA ASP A 63 2.14 -20.46 6.86
C ASP A 63 2.25 -20.46 8.40
N LEU A 64 2.50 -19.29 9.02
CA LEU A 64 2.52 -19.15 10.48
C LEU A 64 1.22 -19.65 11.11
N PHE A 65 0.08 -19.35 10.50
CA PHE A 65 -1.24 -19.75 10.99
C PHE A 65 -1.54 -21.26 10.82
N LYS A 66 -0.69 -22.01 10.12
CA LYS A 66 -0.78 -23.48 10.04
C LYS A 66 0.02 -24.14 11.15
N ASN A 67 1.15 -23.53 11.52
CA ASN A 67 2.14 -24.10 12.42
C ASN A 67 1.99 -23.59 13.86
N HIS A 68 1.29 -22.47 14.06
CA HIS A 68 1.05 -21.84 15.34
C HIS A 68 -0.45 -21.63 15.54
N CYS A 69 -1.01 -22.28 16.56
CA CYS A 69 -2.42 -22.13 16.95
C CYS A 69 -2.60 -21.25 18.19
N GLU A 70 -1.49 -20.82 18.81
CA GLU A 70 -1.47 -20.07 20.06
C GLU A 70 -0.43 -18.95 20.00
N GLU A 71 -0.65 -17.89 20.78
CA GLU A 71 0.25 -16.74 20.92
C GLU A 71 1.51 -17.10 21.73
N SER A 72 2.36 -17.94 21.14
CA SER A 72 3.61 -18.37 21.75
C SER A 72 4.76 -17.41 21.40
N ASN A 73 5.82 -17.41 22.22
CA ASN A 73 7.06 -16.67 21.89
C ASN A 73 7.64 -17.11 20.54
N LYS A 74 7.52 -18.41 20.20
CA LYS A 74 7.98 -18.95 18.93
C LYS A 74 7.18 -18.39 17.75
N TYR A 75 5.87 -18.20 17.91
CA TYR A 75 5.04 -17.53 16.91
C TYR A 75 5.55 -16.11 16.63
N PHE A 76 5.84 -15.32 17.67
CA PHE A 76 6.37 -13.96 17.49
C PHE A 76 7.74 -13.95 16.82
N GLU A 77 8.64 -14.87 17.19
CA GLU A 77 9.96 -15.00 16.56
C GLU A 77 9.84 -15.34 15.06
N ASP A 78 9.02 -16.34 14.73
CA ASP A 78 8.79 -16.75 13.34
C ASP A 78 8.09 -15.63 12.55
N PHE A 79 7.16 -14.91 13.17
CA PHE A 79 6.46 -13.76 12.59
C PHE A 79 7.40 -12.60 12.26
N ILE A 80 8.25 -12.22 13.22
CA ILE A 80 9.25 -11.16 13.02
C ILE A 80 10.24 -11.59 11.93
N SER A 81 10.67 -12.85 11.93
CA SER A 81 11.57 -13.40 10.92
C SER A 81 10.97 -13.32 9.51
N GLU A 82 9.72 -13.75 9.35
CA GLU A 82 8.97 -13.68 8.09
C GLU A 82 8.83 -12.23 7.60
N CYS A 83 8.38 -11.32 8.47
CA CYS A 83 8.24 -9.90 8.13
C CYS A 83 9.58 -9.26 7.75
N THR A 84 10.65 -9.59 8.47
CA THR A 84 11.99 -9.05 8.20
C THR A 84 12.53 -9.56 6.86
N ALA A 85 12.28 -10.83 6.51
CA ALA A 85 12.68 -11.38 5.21
C ALA A 85 11.92 -10.71 4.05
N LEU A 86 10.62 -10.45 4.23
CA LEU A 86 9.80 -9.73 3.27
C LEU A 86 10.24 -8.26 3.13
N CYS A 87 10.54 -7.59 4.24
CA CYS A 87 11.05 -6.22 4.25
C CYS A 87 12.40 -6.13 3.50
N LYS A 88 13.34 -7.05 3.76
CA LYS A 88 14.60 -7.12 3.00
C LYS A 88 14.39 -7.36 1.51
N THR A 89 13.38 -8.14 1.14
CA THR A 89 13.03 -8.37 -0.26
C THR A 89 12.43 -7.12 -0.88
N PHE A 90 11.60 -6.40 -0.12
CA PHE A 90 11.04 -5.11 -0.52
C PHE A 90 12.14 -4.08 -0.77
N ASP A 91 13.10 -3.93 0.15
CA ASP A 91 14.20 -2.96 0.00
C ASP A 91 15.03 -3.23 -1.26
N LYS A 92 15.31 -4.50 -1.56
CA LYS A 92 16.01 -4.91 -2.79
C LYS A 92 15.22 -4.57 -4.05
N LEU A 93 13.90 -4.73 -4.02
CA LEU A 93 13.03 -4.47 -5.16
C LEU A 93 12.73 -2.99 -5.36
N LYS A 94 12.65 -2.21 -4.27
CA LYS A 94 12.47 -0.77 -4.28
C LYS A 94 13.62 -0.08 -5.03
N GLY A 95 14.84 -0.60 -4.90
CA GLY A 95 16.01 -0.04 -5.58
C GLY A 95 16.18 1.45 -5.26
N ASN A 96 16.44 2.27 -6.29
CA ASN A 96 16.68 3.71 -6.15
C ASN A 96 15.42 4.58 -6.27
N VAL A 97 14.22 4.03 -6.05
CA VAL A 97 12.99 4.84 -6.04
C VAL A 97 13.09 5.87 -4.91
N SER A 98 13.06 7.15 -5.27
CA SER A 98 13.20 8.29 -4.35
C SER A 98 12.00 8.48 -3.42
N THR A 99 10.88 7.83 -3.73
CA THR A 99 9.63 7.91 -2.96
C THR A 99 9.75 7.19 -1.63
N GLU A 100 9.28 7.85 -0.57
CA GLU A 100 9.13 7.21 0.71
C GLU A 100 7.90 6.30 0.71
N VAL A 101 8.07 5.07 1.18
CA VAL A 101 7.00 4.06 1.21
C VAL A 101 6.91 3.51 2.63
N ILE A 102 5.74 3.65 3.25
CA ILE A 102 5.45 3.03 4.54
C ILE A 102 4.88 1.64 4.25
N LEU A 103 5.70 0.61 4.44
CA LEU A 103 5.31 -0.78 4.21
C LEU A 103 4.58 -1.35 5.45
N MET A 104 3.33 -1.76 5.27
CA MET A 104 2.54 -2.46 6.27
C MET A 104 2.32 -3.91 5.83
N LEU A 105 3.01 -4.85 6.48
CA LEU A 105 2.89 -6.27 6.21
C LEU A 105 1.76 -6.86 7.06
N LEU A 106 0.74 -7.42 6.41
CA LEU A 106 -0.39 -8.04 7.07
C LEU A 106 -0.47 -9.53 6.68
N PRO A 107 0.07 -10.46 7.50
CA PRO A 107 -0.07 -11.88 7.25
C PRO A 107 -1.55 -12.26 7.37
N VAL A 108 -2.02 -13.12 6.48
CA VAL A 108 -3.37 -13.68 6.54
C VAL A 108 -3.34 -15.18 6.29
N GLN A 109 -4.28 -15.92 6.87
CA GLN A 109 -4.37 -17.36 6.69
C GLN A 109 -4.73 -17.72 5.23
N ASN A 110 -5.67 -16.97 4.65
CA ASN A 110 -6.08 -17.13 3.25
C ASN A 110 -6.48 -15.77 2.65
N LYS A 111 -5.63 -15.25 1.77
CA LYS A 111 -5.79 -13.99 1.05
C LYS A 111 -6.99 -14.00 0.11
N ASP A 112 -7.25 -15.11 -0.57
CA ASP A 112 -8.35 -15.20 -1.54
C ASP A 112 -9.71 -15.15 -0.84
N MET A 113 -9.80 -15.78 0.32
CA MET A 113 -10.98 -15.67 1.18
C MET A 113 -11.19 -14.23 1.66
N LEU A 114 -10.13 -13.56 2.12
CA LEU A 114 -10.20 -12.15 2.52
C LEU A 114 -10.68 -11.26 1.36
N ASN A 115 -10.09 -11.42 0.17
CA ASN A 115 -10.46 -10.65 -1.01
C ASN A 115 -11.92 -10.90 -1.42
N THR A 116 -12.37 -12.16 -1.36
CA THR A 116 -13.74 -12.54 -1.70
C THR A 116 -14.74 -11.87 -0.76
N GLU A 117 -14.46 -11.86 0.54
CA GLU A 117 -15.35 -11.25 1.53
C GLU A 117 -15.34 -9.72 1.45
N LEU A 118 -14.18 -9.11 1.18
CA LEU A 118 -14.10 -7.66 0.94
C LEU A 118 -14.85 -7.24 -0.31
N ASP A 119 -14.69 -7.95 -1.42
CA ASP A 119 -15.40 -7.68 -2.68
C ASP A 119 -16.92 -7.83 -2.50
N LYS A 120 -17.35 -8.87 -1.79
CA LYS A 120 -18.78 -9.06 -1.44
C LYS A 120 -19.33 -7.88 -0.66
N ARG A 121 -18.62 -7.40 0.38
CA ARG A 121 -19.06 -6.24 1.18
C ARG A 121 -19.07 -4.95 0.38
N LEU A 122 -18.06 -4.72 -0.47
CA LEU A 122 -18.00 -3.57 -1.36
C LEU A 122 -19.19 -3.54 -2.33
N LYS A 123 -19.52 -4.68 -2.94
CA LYS A 123 -20.69 -4.81 -3.82
C LYS A 123 -21.99 -4.48 -3.11
N LEU A 124 -22.16 -4.91 -1.86
CA LEU A 124 -23.34 -4.56 -1.05
C LEU A 124 -23.42 -3.05 -0.78
N MET A 125 -22.28 -2.39 -0.51
CA MET A 125 -22.24 -0.94 -0.29
C MET A 125 -22.52 -0.12 -1.55
N GLN A 126 -22.22 -0.67 -2.74
CA GLN A 126 -22.48 -0.02 -4.03
C GLN A 126 -23.93 -0.21 -4.52
N GLN A 127 -24.70 -1.09 -3.88
CA GLN A 127 -26.11 -1.33 -4.17
C GLN A 127 -27.05 -0.44 -3.34
N ILE A 128 -26.50 0.35 -2.41
CA ILE A 128 -27.21 1.34 -1.57
C ILE A 128 -26.94 2.72 -2.14
#